data_AF-A0A561WA85-F1
#
_entry.id   AF-A0A561WA85-F1
#
_cell.length_a   1.000
_cell.length_b   1.000
_cell.length_c   1.000
_cell.angle_alpha   90.00
_cell.angle_beta   90.00
_cell.angle_gamma   90.00
#
_symmetry.space_group_name_H-M   'P 1'
#
loop_
_entity.id
_entity.type
_entity.pdbx_description
1 polymer ?
#
loop_
_entity_poly.entity_id
_entity_poly.type
_entity_poly.pdbx_seq_one_letter_code
_entity_poly.pdbx_strand_id
1 'polypeptide(L)' 'MSIGIGTSTPSSAWATHAAWLRLREDCQQLFGHVVRGADRSQLDEDRIAVLRSRDEIARLEPGGGVVDILV' A
#
# COMPACT_ATOMS: atom_id res chain seq x y z
N MET A 1 -7.84 -26.17 32.48
CA MET A 1 -8.02 -26.28 31.02
C MET A 1 -7.75 -24.89 30.45
N SER A 2 -6.50 -24.62 30.07
CA SER A 2 -6.07 -23.27 29.66
C SER A 2 -6.08 -23.21 28.15
N ILE A 3 -7.06 -22.50 27.58
CA ILE A 3 -7.09 -22.18 26.15
C ILE A 3 -5.99 -21.14 25.93
N GLY A 4 -4.83 -21.57 25.46
CA GLY A 4 -3.79 -20.68 24.97
C GLY A 4 -4.32 -20.00 23.72
N ILE A 5 -4.76 -18.74 23.84
CA ILE A 5 -4.91 -17.87 22.68
C ILE A 5 -3.49 -17.62 22.19
N GLY A 6 -3.02 -18.50 21.31
CA GLY A 6 -1.80 -18.28 20.55
C GLY A 6 -1.95 -16.89 19.93
N THR A 7 -1.03 -15.99 20.28
CA THR A 7 -0.93 -14.68 19.66
C THR A 7 -0.76 -14.92 18.18
N SER A 8 -1.89 -14.91 17.47
CA SER A 8 -1.92 -15.09 16.03
C SER A 8 -1.16 -13.91 15.51
N THR A 9 0.07 -14.16 15.05
CA THR A 9 0.78 -13.24 14.17
C THR A 9 -0.29 -12.74 13.20
N PRO A 10 -0.57 -11.42 13.10
CA PRO A 10 -1.59 -10.95 12.19
C PRO A 10 -1.30 -11.63 10.86
N SER A 11 -2.23 -12.46 10.40
CA SER A 11 -1.93 -13.38 9.31
C SER A 11 -1.35 -12.54 8.19
N SER A 12 -0.28 -13.01 7.54
CA SER A 12 0.35 -12.28 6.45
C SER A 12 -0.68 -11.74 5.46
N ALA A 13 -1.81 -12.45 5.28
CA ALA A 13 -2.99 -12.01 4.55
C ALA A 13 -3.64 -10.70 5.05
N TRP A 14 -3.86 -10.51 6.36
CA TRP A 14 -4.41 -9.26 6.89
C TRP A 14 -3.43 -8.09 6.76
N ALA A 15 -2.15 -8.33 7.01
CA ALA A 15 -1.10 -7.31 6.82
C ALA A 15 -0.99 -6.91 5.33
N THR A 16 -1.02 -7.90 4.44
CA THR A 16 -1.02 -7.70 2.98
C THR A 16 -2.28 -6.96 2.55
N HIS A 17 -3.45 -7.36 3.04
CA HIS A 17 -4.71 -6.68 2.75
C HIS A 17 -4.70 -5.21 3.19
N ALA A 18 -4.20 -4.92 4.39
CA ALA A 18 -4.05 -3.55 4.88
C ALA A 18 -3.07 -2.74 4.01
N ALA A 19 -1.97 -3.34 3.55
CA ALA A 19 -1.03 -2.70 2.64
C ALA A 19 -1.67 -2.39 1.27
N TRP A 20 -2.49 -3.31 0.73
CA TRP A 20 -3.28 -3.06 -0.48
C TRP A 20 -4.31 -1.93 -0.32
N LEU A 21 -4.96 -1.83 0.84
CA LEU A 21 -5.87 -0.71 1.13
C LEU A 21 -5.13 0.63 1.15
N ARG A 22 -3.96 0.69 1.80
CA ARG A 22 -3.12 1.90 1.79
C ARG A 22 -2.67 2.29 0.40
N LEU A 23 -2.19 1.33 -0.40
CA LEU A 23 -1.81 1.60 -1.79
C LEU A 23 -2.97 2.20 -2.59
N ARG A 24 -4.19 1.70 -2.38
CA ARG A 24 -5.39 2.25 -3.03
C ARG A 24 -5.64 3.70 -2.61
N GLU A 25 -5.52 4.01 -1.32
CA GLU A 25 -5.69 5.39 -0.81
C GLU A 25 -4.65 6.34 -1.40
N ASP A 26 -3.37 5.93 -1.44
CA ASP A 26 -2.30 6.74 -2.01
C ASP A 26 -2.53 7.03 -3.50
N CYS A 27 -2.99 6.03 -4.28
CA CYS A 27 -3.34 6.21 -5.69
C CYS A 27 -4.54 7.16 -5.86
N GLN A 28 -5.55 7.06 -4.99
CA GLN A 28 -6.70 7.96 -5.02
C GLN A 28 -6.32 9.40 -4.69
N GLN A 29 -5.40 9.59 -3.74
CA GLN A 29 -4.86 10.90 -3.39
C GLN A 29 -4.10 11.51 -4.57
N LEU A 30 -3.16 10.75 -5.17
CA LEU A 30 -2.42 11.18 -6.35
C LEU A 30 -3.36 11.58 -7.48
N PHE A 31 -4.34 10.74 -7.81
CA PHE A 31 -5.33 11.05 -8.85
C PHE A 31 -6.14 12.31 -8.50
N GLY A 32 -6.54 12.46 -7.23
CA GLY A 32 -7.25 13.65 -6.75
C GLY A 32 -6.43 14.92 -6.90
N HIS A 33 -5.13 14.88 -6.64
CA HIS A 33 -4.23 16.01 -6.81
C HIS A 33 -3.96 16.32 -8.29
N VAL A 34 -3.81 15.30 -9.16
CA VAL A 34 -3.71 15.50 -10.62
C VAL A 34 -4.95 16.21 -11.15
N VAL A 35 -6.16 15.75 -10.80
CA VAL A 35 -7.42 16.35 -11.26
C VAL A 35 -7.60 17.79 -10.76
N ARG A 36 -7.11 18.09 -9.54
CA ARG A 36 -7.16 19.44 -8.97
C ARG A 36 -6.08 20.38 -9.53
N GLY A 37 -5.15 19.88 -10.34
CA GLY A 37 -4.03 20.68 -10.84
C GLY A 37 -3.06 21.08 -9.73
N ALA A 38 -2.81 20.17 -8.79
CA ALA A 38 -1.81 20.34 -7.75
C ALA A 38 -0.43 20.66 -8.33
N ASP A 39 0.41 21.35 -7.55
CA ASP A 39 1.76 21.65 -7.98
C ASP A 39 2.61 20.39 -8.10
N ARG A 40 3.74 20.53 -8.81
CA ARG A 40 4.65 19.42 -9.06
C ARG A 40 5.22 18.80 -7.78
N SER A 41 5.44 19.59 -6.73
CA SER A 41 5.98 19.08 -5.46
C SER A 41 4.98 18.14 -4.80
N GLN A 42 3.70 18.52 -4.76
CA GLN A 42 2.63 17.68 -4.22
C GLN A 42 2.48 16.37 -5.01
N LEU A 43 2.53 16.45 -6.34
CA LEU A 43 2.46 15.25 -7.18
C LEU A 43 3.67 14.33 -7.00
N ASP A 44 4.87 14.89 -6.82
CA ASP A 44 6.08 14.11 -6.54
C ASP A 44 6.00 13.44 -5.15
N GLU A 45 5.46 14.12 -4.15
CA GLU A 45 5.22 13.57 -2.81
C GLU A 45 4.22 12.39 -2.83
N ASP A 46 3.08 12.56 -3.51
CA ASP A 46 2.08 11.51 -3.66
C ASP A 46 2.65 10.32 -4.45
N ARG A 47 3.43 10.58 -5.50
CA ARG A 47 4.10 9.52 -6.27
C ARG A 47 5.06 8.73 -5.38
N ILE A 48 5.81 9.40 -4.50
CA ILE A 48 6.70 8.72 -3.54
C ILE A 48 5.88 7.87 -2.55
N ALA A 49 4.72 8.36 -2.10
CA ALA A 49 3.83 7.59 -1.22
C ALA A 49 3.34 6.30 -1.90
N VAL A 50 2.83 6.41 -3.14
CA VAL A 50 2.39 5.27 -3.96
C VAL A 50 3.52 4.24 -4.14
N LEU A 51 4.72 4.69 -4.49
CA LEU A 51 5.88 3.79 -4.67
C LEU A 51 6.29 3.11 -3.36
N ARG A 52 6.22 3.80 -2.23
CA ARG A 52 6.53 3.22 -0.91
C ARG A 52 5.54 2.12 -0.54
N SER A 53 4.25 2.35 -0.75
CA SER A 53 3.18 1.37 -0.48
C SER A 53 3.28 0.16 -1.41
N ARG A 54 3.65 0.38 -2.67
CA ARG A 54 3.97 -0.70 -3.61
C ARG A 54 5.12 -1.58 -3.11
N ASP A 55 6.21 -0.95 -2.68
CA ASP A 55 7.39 -1.66 -2.19
C ASP A 55 7.12 -2.39 -0.87
N GLU A 56 6.20 -1.88 -0.04
CA GLU A 56 5.71 -2.59 1.15
C GLU A 56 4.99 -3.89 0.77
N ILE A 57 4.08 -3.85 -0.20
CA ILE A 57 3.39 -5.04 -0.71
C ILE A 57 4.37 -6.04 -1.31
N ALA A 58 5.33 -5.57 -2.12
CA ALA A 58 6.34 -6.44 -2.73
C ALA A 58 7.20 -7.19 -1.68
N ARG A 59 7.43 -6.59 -0.51
CA ARG A 59 8.11 -7.25 0.62
C ARG A 59 7.22 -8.27 1.33
N LEU A 60 5.91 -8.03 1.38
CA LEU A 60 4.94 -8.93 2.01
C LEU A 60 4.59 -10.14 1.11
N GLU A 61 4.65 -9.96 -0.20
CA GLU A 61 4.36 -10.99 -1.21
C GLU A 61 5.56 -11.23 -2.14
N PRO A 62 6.66 -11.84 -1.66
CA PRO A 62 7.89 -12.03 -2.45
C PRO A 62 7.76 -12.97 -3.67
N GLY A 63 6.56 -13.50 -3.94
CA GLY A 63 6.23 -14.28 -5.14
C GLY A 63 5.02 -13.75 -5.93
N GLY A 64 4.44 -12.61 -5.54
CA GLY A 64 3.18 -12.08 -6.09
C GLY A 64 3.29 -11.36 -7.45
N GLY A 65 4.49 -11.26 -8.02
CA GLY A 65 4.76 -10.46 -9.21
C GLY A 65 4.97 -8.97 -8.89
N VAL A 66 5.52 -8.23 -9.85
CA VAL A 66 5.67 -6.77 -9.73
C VAL A 66 4.27 -6.17 -9.67
N VAL A 67 3.97 -5.40 -8.62
CA VAL A 67 2.74 -4.60 -8.59
C VAL A 67 2.87 -3.51 -9.65
N ASP A 68 2.30 -3.76 -10.82
CA ASP A 68 2.31 -2.81 -11.93
C ASP A 68 1.31 -1.71 -11.65
N ILE A 69 1.83 -0.51 -11.40
CA ILE A 69 1.02 0.69 -11.21
C ILE A 69 1.18 1.47 -12.51
N LEU A 70 0.19 1.36 -13.40
CA LEU A 70 0.03 2.29 -14.50
C LEU A 70 -0.38 3.64 -13.89
N VAL A 71 0.61 4.52 -13.72
CA VAL A 71 0.44 5.94 -13.40
C VAL A 71 0.47 6.75 -14.68
#